data_AF-A0A9N9FPU1-F1
#
_entry.id   AF-A0A9N9FPU1-F1
#
_cell.length_a   1.000
_cell.length_b   1.000
_cell.length_c   1.000
_cell.angle_alpha   90.00
_cell.angle_beta   90.00
_cell.angle_gamma   90.00
#
_symmetry.space_group_name_H-M   'P 1'
#
loop_
_entity.id
_entity.type
_entity.pdbx_description
1 polymer ?
#
loop_
_entity_poly.entity_id
_entity_poly.type
_entity_poly.pdbx_seq_one_letter_code
_entity_poly.pdbx_strand_id
1 'polypeptide(L)'
;MPVLDPNISGPLSLIAKFSLLRITINEYHLNLIPFEDELLSLKLDNTFKDIYLDDDYTSIYYVARALMKLQTSFGLFPRKIGKGDCAKHLADMLIHMRREVAVDDPSSSLSISQSVDPLIIIDRSVDLITPLCTQLTYEGLYFVSKLHMWKWILRSWDLRKQLQVTKRINEDYEERHKAKTVVQIREFINKLGSLQLEHQSLKIHLVAGIDVNIQNEHIEEMINRQVPLTQFLRLLCLQSLVNGGLKQKIEEHNPQDIAYVYSGYAPLSVRLMQYATTKSGSSSTGNGWKGYEEMFRCCPGKTFDEVQRKEEGAYVPKSNFYRIRNAQDDSIIFSFSLFGGSRGTAFGFGQ
;
A
#
# COMPACT_ATOMS: atom_id res chain seq x y z
N MET A 1 -46.60 9.01 -17.95
CA MET A 1 -45.36 9.40 -17.26
C MET A 1 -44.28 8.43 -17.69
N PRO A 2 -43.07 8.88 -18.07
CA PRO A 2 -42.03 7.95 -18.46
C PRO A 2 -41.61 7.14 -17.23
N VAL A 3 -41.68 5.83 -17.35
CA VAL A 3 -41.26 4.88 -16.32
C VAL A 3 -39.74 4.92 -16.29
N LEU A 4 -39.18 5.33 -15.16
CA LEU A 4 -37.73 5.27 -14.91
C LEU A 4 -37.29 3.81 -14.89
N ASP A 5 -36.15 3.51 -15.51
CA ASP A 5 -35.51 2.20 -15.40
C ASP A 5 -35.18 1.96 -13.91
N PRO A 6 -35.70 0.88 -13.28
CA PRO A 6 -35.53 0.62 -11.86
C PRO A 6 -34.06 0.42 -11.43
N ASN A 7 -33.15 0.23 -12.38
CA ASN A 7 -31.72 0.04 -12.10
C ASN A 7 -30.93 1.37 -11.97
N ILE A 8 -31.50 2.50 -12.38
CA ILE A 8 -30.86 3.83 -12.24
C ILE A 8 -31.14 4.35 -10.82
N SER A 9 -30.36 3.89 -9.84
CA SER A 9 -30.41 4.41 -8.47
C SER A 9 -29.52 5.64 -8.30
N GLY A 10 -29.89 6.53 -7.36
CA GLY A 10 -29.04 7.65 -6.94
C GLY A 10 -29.15 8.92 -7.81
N PRO A 11 -28.09 9.78 -7.83
CA PRO A 11 -28.12 11.11 -8.43
C PRO A 11 -28.43 11.13 -9.93
N LEU A 12 -28.20 10.02 -10.64
CA LEU A 12 -28.48 9.88 -12.08
C LEU A 12 -29.99 9.90 -12.38
N SER A 13 -30.83 9.49 -11.42
CA SER A 13 -32.29 9.62 -11.53
C SER A 13 -32.75 11.09 -11.61
N LEU A 14 -31.96 12.03 -11.08
CA LEU A 14 -32.25 13.47 -11.19
C LEU A 14 -32.01 13.98 -12.61
N ILE A 15 -30.98 13.48 -13.31
CA ILE A 15 -30.68 13.88 -14.69
C ILE A 15 -31.84 13.48 -15.62
N ALA A 16 -32.39 12.28 -15.44
CA ALA A 16 -33.56 11.82 -16.20
C ALA A 16 -34.84 12.63 -15.92
N LYS A 17 -34.99 13.22 -14.72
CA LYS A 17 -36.16 14.03 -14.35
C LYS A 17 -36.16 15.43 -15.00
N PHE A 18 -35.00 15.99 -15.36
CA PHE A 18 -34.88 17.37 -15.84
C PHE A 18 -34.59 17.50 -17.34
N SER A 19 -34.37 16.42 -18.08
CA SER A 19 -34.03 16.51 -19.50
C SER A 19 -35.24 16.40 -20.45
N LEU A 20 -35.49 17.44 -21.25
CA LEU A 20 -36.39 17.44 -22.43
C LEU A 20 -35.74 16.83 -23.69
N LEU A 21 -34.53 16.25 -23.57
CA LEU A 21 -33.74 15.68 -24.67
C LEU A 21 -33.67 14.16 -24.56
N ARG A 22 -33.58 13.49 -25.71
CA ARG A 22 -33.35 12.03 -25.78
C ARG A 22 -31.88 11.75 -25.46
N ILE A 23 -31.60 11.51 -24.17
CA ILE A 23 -30.26 11.20 -23.66
C ILE A 23 -30.09 9.67 -23.63
N THR A 24 -29.03 9.16 -24.25
CA THR A 24 -28.61 7.76 -24.09
C THR A 24 -27.53 7.70 -23.02
N ILE A 25 -27.85 7.07 -21.88
CA ILE A 25 -26.92 6.86 -20.79
C ILE A 25 -26.32 5.46 -20.96
N ASN A 26 -24.99 5.38 -21.03
CA ASN A 26 -24.25 4.12 -21.08
C ASN A 26 -23.30 4.05 -19.87
N GLU A 27 -23.09 2.85 -19.36
CA GLU A 27 -22.12 2.61 -18.29
C GLU A 27 -20.81 2.08 -18.86
N TYR A 28 -19.68 2.69 -18.44
CA TYR A 28 -18.36 2.21 -18.78
C TYR A 28 -17.63 1.74 -17.53
N HIS A 29 -17.43 0.43 -17.42
CA HIS A 29 -16.81 -0.19 -16.26
C HIS A 29 -15.27 -0.21 -16.38
N LEU A 30 -14.66 0.94 -16.13
CA LEU A 30 -13.20 1.02 -15.98
C LEU A 30 -12.80 0.32 -14.68
N ASN A 31 -12.16 -0.85 -14.82
CA ASN A 31 -11.69 -1.66 -13.70
C ASN A 31 -10.23 -1.28 -13.38
N LEU A 32 -9.38 -2.26 -13.06
CA LEU A 32 -7.96 -2.05 -12.79
C LEU A 32 -7.25 -1.41 -14.00
N ILE A 33 -6.59 -0.29 -13.75
CA ILE A 33 -5.76 0.44 -14.72
C ILE A 33 -4.31 0.01 -14.48
N PRO A 34 -3.61 -0.51 -15.51
CA PRO A 34 -2.18 -0.77 -15.42
C PRO A 34 -1.41 0.54 -15.38
N PHE A 35 -0.68 0.78 -14.30
CA PHE A 35 0.13 1.98 -14.11
C PHE A 35 1.60 1.70 -14.44
N GLU A 36 2.10 0.52 -14.04
CA GLU A 36 3.42 -0.03 -14.37
C GLU A 36 3.24 -1.54 -14.65
N ASP A 37 4.27 -2.21 -15.19
CA ASP A 37 4.23 -3.66 -15.52
C ASP A 37 3.72 -4.51 -14.33
N GLU A 38 4.01 -4.06 -13.11
CA GLU A 38 3.69 -4.75 -11.87
C GLU A 38 2.66 -4.05 -10.98
N LEU A 39 2.09 -2.93 -11.41
CA LEU A 39 1.22 -2.10 -10.58
C LEU A 39 -0.13 -1.83 -11.25
N LEU A 40 -1.19 -2.36 -10.63
CA LEU A 40 -2.58 -2.11 -11.02
C LEU A 40 -3.28 -1.20 -10.01
N SER A 41 -4.11 -0.27 -10.47
CA SER A 41 -4.85 0.64 -9.58
C SER A 41 -6.22 1.00 -10.15
N LEU A 42 -7.23 1.17 -9.28
CA LEU A 42 -8.52 1.72 -9.67
C LEU A 42 -8.54 3.26 -9.72
N LYS A 43 -7.51 3.92 -9.16
CA LYS A 43 -7.40 5.40 -9.10
C LYS A 43 -8.70 6.07 -8.58
N LEU A 44 -9.26 5.51 -7.52
CA LEU A 44 -10.38 6.11 -6.80
C LEU A 44 -9.84 7.08 -5.75
N ASP A 45 -10.10 8.37 -5.97
CA ASP A 45 -9.75 9.44 -5.02
C ASP A 45 -10.66 9.40 -3.78
N ASN A 46 -10.21 9.98 -2.67
CA ASN A 46 -10.95 10.11 -1.39
C ASN A 46 -11.39 8.81 -0.70
N THR A 47 -11.08 7.65 -1.26
CA THR A 47 -11.48 6.34 -0.72
C THR A 47 -11.16 6.09 0.75
N PHE A 48 -10.05 6.62 1.27
CA PHE A 48 -9.74 6.55 2.70
C PHE A 48 -10.77 7.30 3.56
N LYS A 49 -11.16 8.50 3.13
CA LYS A 49 -12.18 9.29 3.82
C LYS A 49 -13.53 8.60 3.74
N ASP A 50 -13.93 8.19 2.54
CA ASP A 50 -15.23 7.57 2.30
C ASP A 50 -15.41 6.37 3.24
N ILE A 51 -14.38 5.54 3.41
CA ILE A 51 -14.49 4.31 4.19
C ILE A 51 -14.32 4.51 5.70
N TYR A 52 -13.33 5.28 6.15
CA TYR A 52 -13.05 5.38 7.59
C TYR A 52 -13.70 6.59 8.26
N LEU A 53 -14.23 7.55 7.50
CA LEU A 53 -14.91 8.73 8.02
C LEU A 53 -16.40 8.74 7.68
N ASP A 54 -16.78 8.32 6.47
CA ASP A 54 -18.17 8.39 6.00
C ASP A 54 -18.90 7.02 6.00
N ASP A 55 -18.22 5.93 6.39
CA ASP A 55 -18.71 4.54 6.35
C ASP A 55 -19.26 4.11 4.96
N ASP A 56 -18.76 4.72 3.87
CA ASP A 56 -19.11 4.40 2.50
C ASP A 56 -18.15 3.36 1.89
N TYR A 57 -18.62 2.12 1.82
CA TYR A 57 -17.88 0.97 1.28
C TYR A 57 -18.01 0.80 -0.24
N THR A 58 -18.54 1.79 -0.98
CA THR A 58 -18.72 1.73 -2.45
C THR A 58 -17.41 1.40 -3.18
N SER A 59 -16.28 1.90 -2.69
CA SER A 59 -14.98 1.58 -3.30
C SER A 59 -14.56 0.11 -3.12
N ILE A 60 -14.92 -0.55 -2.01
CA ILE A 60 -14.70 -2.00 -1.83
C ILE A 60 -15.48 -2.79 -2.87
N TYR A 61 -16.71 -2.37 -3.19
CA TYR A 61 -17.52 -2.99 -4.25
C TYR A 61 -16.85 -2.91 -5.63
N TYR A 62 -16.28 -1.76 -5.99
CA TYR A 62 -15.53 -1.63 -7.25
C TYR A 62 -14.27 -2.51 -7.27
N VAL A 63 -13.58 -2.66 -6.14
CA VAL A 63 -12.47 -3.61 -6.00
C VAL A 63 -12.93 -5.05 -6.19
N ALA A 64 -14.01 -5.45 -5.51
CA ALA A 64 -14.55 -6.80 -5.62
C ALA A 64 -14.92 -7.13 -7.07
N ARG A 65 -15.59 -6.21 -7.77
CA ARG A 65 -15.91 -6.37 -9.20
C ARG A 65 -14.68 -6.52 -10.08
N ALA A 66 -13.65 -5.73 -9.84
CA ALA A 66 -12.42 -5.81 -10.63
C ALA A 66 -11.68 -7.13 -10.39
N LEU A 67 -11.65 -7.62 -9.15
CA LEU A 67 -11.11 -8.93 -8.79
C LEU A 67 -11.95 -10.08 -9.35
N MET A 68 -13.29 -9.97 -9.37
CA MET A 68 -14.16 -10.94 -10.06
C MET A 68 -13.79 -11.05 -11.55
N LYS A 69 -13.55 -9.92 -12.22
CA LYS A 69 -13.11 -9.90 -13.63
C LYS A 69 -11.75 -10.57 -13.85
N LEU A 70 -10.82 -10.43 -12.89
CA LEU A 70 -9.57 -11.20 -12.90
C LEU A 70 -9.84 -12.69 -12.75
N GLN A 71 -10.71 -13.10 -11.83
CA GLN A 71 -11.06 -14.52 -11.67
C GLN A 71 -11.70 -15.12 -12.93
N THR A 72 -12.54 -14.36 -13.65
CA THR A 72 -13.10 -14.80 -14.93
C THR A 72 -12.02 -15.06 -15.98
N SER A 73 -10.91 -14.30 -15.91
CA SER A 73 -9.81 -14.37 -16.88
C SER A 73 -8.76 -15.44 -16.54
N PHE A 74 -8.45 -15.61 -15.25
CA PHE A 74 -7.33 -16.43 -14.76
C PHE A 74 -7.75 -17.64 -13.92
N GLY A 75 -9.03 -17.76 -13.56
CA GLY A 75 -9.54 -18.75 -12.61
C GLY A 75 -9.54 -18.22 -11.17
N LEU A 76 -10.09 -19.02 -10.26
CA LEU A 76 -10.19 -18.65 -8.84
C LEU A 76 -8.81 -18.60 -8.19
N PHE A 77 -8.61 -17.62 -7.30
CA PHE A 77 -7.45 -17.58 -6.41
C PHE A 77 -7.43 -18.84 -5.53
N PRO A 78 -6.35 -19.64 -5.53
CA PRO A 78 -6.30 -20.88 -4.74
C PRO A 78 -6.52 -20.66 -3.24
N ARG A 79 -6.12 -19.49 -2.74
CA ARG A 79 -6.20 -19.11 -1.33
C ARG A 79 -6.37 -17.60 -1.22
N LYS A 80 -7.13 -17.15 -0.22
CA LYS A 80 -7.30 -15.73 0.14
C LYS A 80 -6.73 -15.53 1.52
N ILE A 81 -5.71 -14.70 1.64
CA ILE A 81 -5.02 -14.39 2.89
C ILE A 81 -5.24 -12.91 3.13
N GLY A 82 -5.59 -12.49 4.34
CA GLY A 82 -5.68 -11.07 4.58
C GLY A 82 -5.80 -10.65 6.03
N LYS A 83 -5.69 -9.33 6.20
CA LYS A 83 -5.69 -8.66 7.49
C LYS A 83 -6.43 -7.33 7.40
N GLY A 84 -7.38 -7.14 8.32
CA GLY A 84 -8.21 -5.95 8.49
C GLY A 84 -9.70 -6.18 8.19
N ASP A 85 -10.54 -5.30 8.69
CA ASP A 85 -11.99 -5.44 8.59
C ASP A 85 -12.49 -5.18 7.17
N CYS A 86 -11.95 -4.17 6.48
CA CYS A 86 -12.27 -3.92 5.08
C CYS A 86 -11.72 -5.03 4.18
N ALA A 87 -10.57 -5.61 4.54
CA ALA A 87 -10.01 -6.75 3.81
C ALA A 87 -10.92 -7.98 3.93
N LYS A 88 -11.49 -8.24 5.11
CA LYS A 88 -12.46 -9.31 5.32
C LYS A 88 -13.77 -9.03 4.60
N HIS A 89 -14.26 -7.79 4.64
CA HIS A 89 -15.45 -7.35 3.89
C HIS A 89 -15.28 -7.61 2.38
N LEU A 90 -14.12 -7.25 1.80
CA LEU A 90 -13.80 -7.55 0.41
C LEU A 90 -13.82 -9.06 0.11
N ALA A 91 -13.18 -9.87 0.98
CA ALA A 91 -13.13 -11.32 0.80
C ALA A 91 -14.52 -11.96 0.85
N ASP A 92 -15.40 -11.49 1.74
CA ASP A 92 -16.78 -11.95 1.85
C ASP A 92 -17.60 -11.52 0.62
N MET A 93 -17.43 -10.27 0.15
CA MET A 93 -18.10 -9.75 -1.04
C MET A 93 -17.75 -10.55 -2.31
N LEU A 94 -16.50 -10.99 -2.46
CA LEU A 94 -16.11 -11.89 -3.55
C LEU A 94 -16.84 -13.24 -3.53
N ILE A 95 -17.11 -13.78 -2.34
CA ILE A 95 -17.87 -15.02 -2.19
C ILE A 95 -19.34 -14.78 -2.55
N HIS A 96 -19.92 -13.66 -2.10
CA HIS A 96 -21.30 -13.29 -2.42
C HIS A 96 -21.51 -13.08 -3.92
N MET A 97 -20.69 -12.25 -4.57
CA MET A 97 -20.76 -12.02 -6.02
C MET A 97 -20.60 -13.31 -6.83
N ARG A 98 -19.76 -14.24 -6.37
CA ARG A 98 -19.61 -15.53 -7.02
C ARG A 98 -20.86 -16.39 -6.89
N ARG A 99 -21.49 -16.43 -5.72
CA ARG A 99 -22.72 -17.20 -5.50
C ARG A 99 -23.86 -16.67 -6.35
N GLU A 100 -23.96 -15.35 -6.51
CA GLU A 100 -24.95 -14.72 -7.39
C GLU A 100 -24.73 -15.16 -8.85
N VAL A 101 -23.49 -15.08 -9.35
CA VAL A 101 -23.15 -15.54 -10.71
C VAL A 101 -23.45 -17.03 -10.90
N ALA A 102 -23.19 -17.88 -9.90
CA ALA A 102 -23.47 -19.31 -9.97
C ALA A 102 -24.98 -19.64 -9.95
N VAL A 103 -25.80 -18.78 -9.32
CA VAL A 103 -27.27 -18.91 -9.33
C VAL A 103 -27.83 -18.53 -10.69
N ASP A 104 -27.31 -17.45 -11.29
CA ASP A 104 -27.76 -16.96 -12.60
C ASP A 104 -27.31 -17.89 -13.74
N ASP A 105 -26.08 -18.39 -13.68
CA ASP A 105 -25.52 -19.32 -14.66
C ASP A 105 -24.67 -20.41 -13.98
N PRO A 106 -25.24 -21.59 -13.69
CA PRO A 106 -24.51 -22.71 -13.09
C PRO A 106 -23.33 -23.21 -13.93
N SER A 107 -23.35 -22.98 -15.25
CA SER A 107 -22.27 -23.39 -16.15
C SER A 107 -21.03 -22.49 -16.08
N SER A 108 -21.17 -21.31 -15.47
CA SER A 108 -20.11 -20.32 -15.28
C SER A 108 -19.21 -20.56 -14.05
N SER A 109 -19.38 -21.70 -13.35
CA SER A 109 -18.55 -22.05 -12.19
C SER A 109 -17.07 -22.04 -12.56
N LEU A 110 -16.26 -21.27 -11.83
CA LEU A 110 -14.84 -21.07 -12.13
C LEU A 110 -13.97 -22.11 -11.43
N SER A 111 -13.03 -22.70 -12.15
CA SER A 111 -12.04 -23.61 -11.58
C SER A 111 -10.91 -22.86 -10.85
N ILE A 112 -10.19 -23.54 -9.95
CA ILE A 112 -9.01 -22.99 -9.29
C ILE A 112 -7.89 -22.76 -10.31
N SER A 113 -7.34 -21.55 -10.31
CA SER A 113 -6.21 -21.19 -11.15
C SER A 113 -4.97 -22.01 -10.83
N GLN A 114 -4.22 -22.41 -11.85
CA GLN A 114 -2.91 -23.05 -11.72
C GLN A 114 -1.76 -22.07 -12.00
N SER A 115 -2.06 -20.87 -12.48
CA SER A 115 -1.07 -19.84 -12.85
C SER A 115 -1.00 -18.69 -11.84
N VAL A 116 -1.92 -18.66 -10.87
CA VAL A 116 -2.07 -17.56 -9.91
C VAL A 116 -1.84 -18.07 -8.49
N ASP A 117 -1.06 -17.30 -7.74
CA ASP A 117 -0.79 -17.55 -6.33
C ASP A 117 -1.90 -17.02 -5.40
N PRO A 118 -1.79 -17.23 -4.07
CA PRO A 118 -2.74 -16.67 -3.13
C PRO A 118 -2.96 -15.16 -3.30
N LEU A 119 -4.22 -14.73 -3.19
CA LEU A 119 -4.59 -13.32 -3.08
C LEU A 119 -4.31 -12.86 -1.65
N ILE A 120 -3.43 -11.87 -1.48
CA ILE A 120 -3.09 -11.26 -0.19
C ILE A 120 -3.77 -9.89 -0.09
N ILE A 121 -4.63 -9.69 0.90
CA ILE A 121 -5.42 -8.47 1.10
C ILE A 121 -5.00 -7.79 2.41
N ILE A 122 -4.47 -6.57 2.32
CA ILE A 122 -4.05 -5.78 3.47
C ILE A 122 -4.88 -4.49 3.53
N ASP A 123 -5.57 -4.30 4.64
CA ASP A 123 -6.33 -3.10 4.96
C ASP A 123 -5.40 -1.96 5.42
N ARG A 124 -5.65 -0.70 5.01
CA ARG A 124 -4.80 0.44 5.41
C ARG A 124 -4.86 0.71 6.91
N SER A 125 -6.00 0.44 7.54
CA SER A 125 -6.20 0.56 8.99
C SER A 125 -5.18 -0.24 9.81
N VAL A 126 -4.59 -1.27 9.22
CA VAL A 126 -3.55 -2.11 9.84
C VAL A 126 -2.21 -1.37 9.94
N ASP A 127 -1.94 -0.44 9.02
CA ASP A 127 -0.68 0.32 8.97
C ASP A 127 -0.94 1.78 8.59
N LEU A 128 -1.37 2.55 9.60
CA LEU A 128 -1.52 4.01 9.54
C LEU A 128 -0.19 4.76 9.73
N ILE A 129 0.84 4.07 10.23
CA ILE A 129 2.15 4.66 10.54
C ILE A 129 2.89 4.94 9.24
N THR A 130 3.01 3.96 8.34
CA THR A 130 3.81 4.08 7.12
C THR A 130 3.45 5.30 6.25
N PRO A 131 2.17 5.62 5.97
CA PRO A 131 1.82 6.78 5.16
C PRO A 131 2.14 8.13 5.81
N LEU A 132 2.23 8.18 7.15
CA LEU A 132 2.57 9.39 7.90
C LEU A 132 4.09 9.63 7.91
N CYS A 133 4.89 8.57 7.84
CA CYS A 133 6.34 8.67 7.70
C CYS A 133 6.74 9.36 6.39
N THR A 134 7.77 10.21 6.43
CA THR A 134 8.37 10.72 5.19
C THR A 134 9.10 9.60 4.47
N GLN A 135 8.73 9.34 3.22
CA GLN A 135 9.45 8.41 2.34
C GLN A 135 10.83 8.98 2.00
N LEU A 136 11.87 8.16 2.12
CA LEU A 136 13.27 8.57 1.86
C LEU A 136 13.82 8.03 0.52
N THR A 137 13.00 7.33 -0.26
CA THR A 137 13.36 6.90 -1.61
C THR A 137 13.24 8.05 -2.61
N TYR A 138 13.98 7.98 -3.73
CA TYR A 138 13.92 8.98 -4.80
C TYR A 138 12.49 9.22 -5.29
N GLU A 139 11.78 8.14 -5.62
CA GLU A 139 10.38 8.20 -6.07
C GLU A 139 9.43 8.70 -4.98
N GLY A 140 9.67 8.34 -3.72
CA GLY A 140 8.88 8.83 -2.59
C GLY A 140 9.02 10.32 -2.38
N LEU A 141 10.26 10.83 -2.38
CA LEU A 141 10.55 12.27 -2.27
C LEU A 141 10.03 13.04 -3.49
N TYR A 142 10.14 12.46 -4.69
CA TYR A 142 9.55 13.02 -5.90
C TYR A 142 8.02 13.07 -5.82
N PHE A 143 7.37 12.03 -5.32
CA PHE A 143 5.92 12.00 -5.13
C PHE A 143 5.44 13.04 -4.12
N VAL A 144 6.14 13.20 -2.98
CA VAL A 144 5.88 14.27 -2.01
C VAL A 144 5.95 15.64 -2.69
N SER A 145 6.85 15.83 -3.65
CA SER A 145 6.95 17.07 -4.42
C SER A 145 5.80 17.30 -5.42
N LYS A 146 5.13 16.24 -5.91
CA LYS A 146 4.15 16.31 -7.01
C LYS A 146 2.68 16.37 -6.59
N LEU A 147 2.36 16.11 -5.31
CA LEU A 147 0.97 16.15 -4.83
C LEU A 147 0.37 17.53 -5.13
N HIS A 148 -0.72 17.58 -5.91
CA HIS A 148 -1.24 18.78 -6.59
C HIS A 148 -1.60 19.96 -5.65
N MET A 149 -1.69 19.74 -4.34
CA MET A 149 -1.87 20.75 -3.29
C MET A 149 -0.58 21.55 -2.98
N TRP A 150 0.58 21.07 -3.45
CA TRP A 150 1.89 21.69 -3.25
C TRP A 150 2.35 22.55 -4.42
N LYS A 151 1.57 22.67 -5.51
CA LYS A 151 1.90 23.60 -6.60
C LYS A 151 2.02 25.07 -6.12
N TRP A 152 1.38 25.42 -4.99
CA TRP A 152 1.53 26.72 -4.34
C TRP A 152 2.65 26.75 -3.27
N ILE A 153 2.96 25.61 -2.64
CA ILE A 153 3.99 25.47 -1.59
C ILE A 153 5.39 25.17 -2.15
N LEU A 154 5.51 24.69 -3.39
CA LEU A 154 6.77 24.41 -4.09
C LEU A 154 7.62 25.64 -4.42
N ARG A 155 7.18 26.84 -3.99
CA ARG A 155 8.04 28.01 -3.89
C ARG A 155 8.93 28.00 -2.64
N SER A 156 8.72 27.08 -1.71
CA SER A 156 9.54 26.93 -0.51
C SER A 156 10.78 26.08 -0.80
N TRP A 157 11.94 26.70 -0.66
CA TRP A 157 13.29 26.21 -0.95
C TRP A 157 13.73 24.93 -0.19
N ASP A 158 12.86 24.35 0.65
CA ASP A 158 13.25 23.43 1.73
C ASP A 158 13.28 21.95 1.33
N LEU A 159 12.35 21.48 0.49
CA LEU A 159 12.30 20.07 0.07
C LEU A 159 13.42 19.68 -0.90
N ARG A 160 13.84 20.60 -1.79
CA ARG A 160 15.04 20.38 -2.63
C ARG A 160 16.30 20.33 -1.77
N LYS A 161 16.37 21.17 -0.74
CA LYS A 161 17.45 21.10 0.26
C LYS A 161 17.39 19.77 0.99
N GLN A 162 16.26 19.33 1.51
CA GLN A 162 16.14 18.03 2.20
C GLN A 162 16.53 16.84 1.30
N LEU A 163 16.14 16.83 0.02
CA LEU A 163 16.56 15.76 -0.91
C LEU A 163 18.07 15.80 -1.18
N GLN A 164 18.64 16.99 -1.41
CA GLN A 164 20.10 17.15 -1.58
C GLN A 164 20.86 16.81 -0.30
N VAL A 165 20.31 17.15 0.87
CA VAL A 165 20.86 16.85 2.19
C VAL A 165 20.78 15.34 2.45
N THR A 166 19.67 14.67 2.15
CA THR A 166 19.54 13.21 2.29
C THR A 166 20.55 12.49 1.41
N LYS A 167 20.69 12.89 0.14
CA LYS A 167 21.70 12.31 -0.78
C LYS A 167 23.12 12.57 -0.28
N ARG A 168 23.43 13.80 0.12
CA ARG A 168 24.74 14.18 0.64
C ARG A 168 25.08 13.43 1.93
N ILE A 169 24.17 13.37 2.89
CA ILE A 169 24.34 12.62 4.13
C ILE A 169 24.64 11.15 3.81
N ASN A 170 23.88 10.54 2.90
CA ASN A 170 24.11 9.15 2.51
C ASN A 170 25.48 8.96 1.84
N GLU A 171 25.87 9.86 0.92
CA GLU A 171 27.19 9.87 0.28
C GLU A 171 28.33 10.05 1.29
N ASP A 172 28.16 10.94 2.26
CA ASP A 172 29.11 11.24 3.34
C ASP A 172 29.25 10.08 4.33
N TYR A 173 28.18 9.33 4.61
CA TYR A 173 28.25 8.07 5.39
C TYR A 173 29.00 6.97 4.62
N GLU A 174 28.82 6.87 3.31
CA GLU A 174 29.53 5.91 2.45
C GLU A 174 31.04 6.20 2.35
N GLU A 175 31.50 7.43 2.62
CA GLU A 175 32.94 7.75 2.74
C GLU A 175 33.61 6.92 3.84
N ARG A 176 32.89 6.55 4.91
CA ARG A 176 33.40 5.67 5.98
C ARG A 176 33.86 4.33 5.44
N HIS A 177 33.08 3.72 4.54
CA HIS A 177 33.40 2.41 3.96
C HIS A 177 34.59 2.48 2.99
N LYS A 178 34.92 3.68 2.51
CA LYS A 178 36.06 3.95 1.62
C LYS A 178 37.34 4.36 2.38
N ALA A 179 37.23 4.79 3.64
CA ALA A 179 38.36 5.22 4.46
C ALA A 179 39.26 4.03 4.85
N LYS A 180 40.55 4.09 4.47
CA LYS A 180 41.53 3.02 4.74
C LYS A 180 42.68 3.45 5.64
N THR A 181 42.87 4.76 5.85
CA THR A 181 43.98 5.30 6.64
C THR A 181 43.48 5.91 7.95
N VAL A 182 44.35 5.92 8.97
CA VAL A 182 44.04 6.51 10.29
C VAL A 182 43.69 8.00 10.18
N VAL A 183 44.26 8.72 9.22
CA VAL A 183 43.97 10.14 8.95
C VAL A 183 42.54 10.32 8.42
N GLN A 184 42.13 9.53 7.43
CA GLN A 184 40.78 9.56 6.86
C GLN A 184 39.72 9.19 7.91
N ILE A 185 40.03 8.21 8.77
CA ILE A 185 39.15 7.82 9.88
C ILE A 185 38.98 8.98 10.87
N ARG A 186 40.06 9.69 11.21
CA ARG A 186 40.01 10.83 12.13
C ARG A 186 39.22 12.01 11.55
N GLU A 187 39.37 12.30 10.26
CA GLU A 187 38.59 13.30 9.56
C GLU A 187 37.09 12.98 9.55
N PHE A 188 36.73 11.71 9.32
CA PHE A 188 35.35 11.26 9.41
C PHE A 188 34.77 11.42 10.83
N ILE A 189 35.50 11.01 11.87
CA ILE A 189 35.05 11.14 13.27
C ILE A 189 34.77 12.60 13.63
N ASN A 190 35.56 13.54 13.12
CA ASN A 190 35.33 14.98 13.33
C ASN A 190 34.05 15.48 12.63
N LYS A 191 33.69 14.94 11.46
CA LYS A 191 32.43 15.25 10.75
C LYS A 191 31.22 14.49 11.30
N LEU A 192 31.44 13.38 12.01
CA LEU A 192 30.39 12.48 12.45
C LEU A 192 29.34 13.16 13.33
N GLY A 193 29.78 14.08 14.21
CA GLY A 193 28.87 14.82 15.09
C GLY A 193 27.85 15.67 14.32
N SER A 194 28.27 16.41 13.29
CA SER A 194 27.37 17.21 12.46
C SER A 194 26.49 16.33 11.56
N LEU A 195 27.04 15.25 11.00
CA LEU A 195 26.27 14.28 10.22
C LEU A 195 25.17 13.63 11.06
N GLN A 196 25.47 13.25 12.29
CA GLN A 196 24.50 12.68 13.21
C GLN A 196 23.39 13.66 13.58
N LEU A 197 23.69 14.95 13.74
CA LEU A 197 22.68 15.99 14.00
C LEU A 197 21.76 16.24 12.78
N GLU A 198 22.32 16.35 11.58
CA GLU A 198 21.52 16.52 10.36
C GLU A 198 20.69 15.26 10.07
N HIS A 199 21.25 14.09 10.30
CA HIS A 199 20.54 12.83 10.20
C HIS A 199 19.43 12.73 11.27
N GLN A 200 19.68 13.16 12.51
CA GLN A 200 18.64 13.25 13.55
C GLN A 200 17.48 14.16 13.13
N SER A 201 17.75 15.28 12.46
CA SER A 201 16.70 16.15 11.90
C SER A 201 15.82 15.42 10.88
N LEU A 202 16.41 14.58 10.01
CA LEU A 202 15.63 13.72 9.10
C LEU A 202 14.81 12.66 9.85
N LYS A 203 15.37 12.07 10.92
CA LYS A 203 14.68 11.08 11.76
C LYS A 203 13.44 11.64 12.45
N ILE A 204 13.36 12.96 12.70
CA ILE A 204 12.18 13.62 13.31
C ILE A 204 10.93 13.34 12.47
N HIS A 205 11.06 13.31 11.15
CA HIS A 205 9.95 13.04 10.24
C HIS A 205 9.57 11.55 10.10
N LEU A 206 10.30 10.66 10.76
CA LEU A 206 9.99 9.22 10.86
C LEU A 206 9.63 8.80 12.29
N VAL A 207 9.74 9.69 13.28
CA VAL A 207 9.48 9.41 14.71
C VAL A 207 10.30 8.20 15.21
N ALA A 208 11.37 7.83 14.50
CA ALA A 208 12.18 6.68 14.84
C ALA A 208 13.22 7.06 15.91
N GLY A 209 13.09 6.50 17.11
CA GLY A 209 14.07 6.62 18.19
C GLY A 209 14.31 8.02 18.75
N ILE A 210 13.39 8.97 18.55
CA ILE A 210 13.51 10.34 19.06
C ILE A 210 12.61 10.51 20.28
N ASP A 211 13.16 11.15 21.32
CA ASP A 211 12.45 11.48 22.54
C ASP A 211 11.25 12.40 22.24
N VAL A 212 10.14 12.14 22.93
CA VAL A 212 8.88 12.86 22.73
C VAL A 212 9.04 14.36 23.00
N ASN A 213 9.91 14.76 23.92
CA ASN A 213 10.14 16.17 24.24
C ASN A 213 10.83 16.91 23.08
N ILE A 214 11.82 16.27 22.45
CA ILE A 214 12.50 16.85 21.27
C ILE A 214 11.52 17.00 20.10
N GLN A 215 10.60 16.04 19.92
CA GLN A 215 9.55 16.14 18.90
C GLN A 215 8.61 17.30 19.20
N ASN A 216 8.19 17.48 20.45
CA ASN A 216 7.31 18.58 20.85
C ASN A 216 7.97 19.95 20.62
N GLU A 217 9.24 20.12 21.01
CA GLU A 217 10.00 21.36 20.76
C GLU A 217 10.05 21.69 19.25
N HIS A 218 10.30 20.67 18.41
CA HIS A 218 10.30 20.85 16.96
C HIS A 218 8.91 21.22 16.41
N ILE A 219 7.84 20.59 16.91
CA ILE A 219 6.46 20.90 16.51
C ILE A 219 6.11 22.35 16.90
N GLU A 220 6.47 22.79 18.11
CA GLU A 220 6.28 24.17 18.56
C GLU A 220 7.03 25.16 17.66
N GLU A 221 8.27 24.84 17.29
CA GLU A 221 9.04 25.66 16.35
C GLU A 221 8.36 25.73 14.97
N MET A 222 7.82 24.62 14.45
CA MET A 222 7.07 24.61 13.19
C MET A 222 5.82 25.49 13.26
N ILE A 223 5.10 25.47 14.38
CA ILE A 223 3.93 26.32 14.62
C ILE A 223 4.34 27.79 14.64
N ASN A 224 5.40 28.13 15.37
CA ASN A 224 5.94 29.49 15.45
C ASN A 224 6.39 30.02 14.08
N ARG A 225 6.94 29.13 13.24
CA ARG A 225 7.35 29.44 11.86
C ARG A 225 6.20 29.43 10.84
N GLN A 226 4.96 29.19 11.26
CA GLN A 226 3.77 29.15 10.40
C GLN A 226 3.88 28.14 9.24
N VAL A 227 4.48 26.98 9.50
CA VAL A 227 4.57 25.88 8.54
C VAL A 227 3.15 25.35 8.22
N PRO A 228 2.86 24.87 6.99
CA PRO A 228 1.54 24.35 6.64
C PRO A 228 0.99 23.32 7.63
N LEU A 229 -0.29 23.48 7.98
CA LEU A 229 -1.04 22.68 8.97
C LEU A 229 -0.84 21.17 8.82
N THR A 230 -0.80 20.69 7.58
CA THR A 230 -0.65 19.26 7.27
C THR A 230 0.65 18.67 7.79
N GLN A 231 1.74 19.44 7.87
CA GLN A 231 3.04 18.91 8.24
C GLN A 231 3.13 18.58 9.73
N PHE A 232 2.65 19.47 10.60
CA PHE A 232 2.68 19.21 12.04
C PHE A 232 1.51 18.36 12.52
N LEU A 233 0.32 18.39 11.87
CA LEU A 233 -0.74 17.42 12.14
C LEU A 233 -0.27 15.98 11.86
N ARG A 234 0.51 15.79 10.79
CA ARG A 234 1.11 14.48 10.48
C ARG A 234 2.03 14.00 11.60
N LEU A 235 2.87 14.88 12.16
CA LEU A 235 3.75 14.54 13.28
C LEU A 235 2.96 14.24 14.56
N LEU A 236 1.93 15.02 14.87
CA LEU A 236 1.05 14.78 16.03
C LEU A 236 0.32 13.44 15.92
N CYS A 237 -0.21 13.10 14.74
CA CYS A 237 -0.82 11.79 14.48
C CYS A 237 0.20 10.65 14.66
N LEU A 238 1.42 10.82 14.11
CA LEU A 238 2.47 9.80 14.20
C LEU A 238 2.94 9.60 15.65
N GLN A 239 3.11 10.69 16.41
CA GLN A 239 3.43 10.66 17.84
C GLN A 239 2.34 9.95 18.64
N SER A 240 1.06 10.23 18.35
CA SER A 240 -0.10 9.56 18.96
C SER A 240 -0.11 8.04 18.69
N LEU A 241 0.21 7.63 17.47
CA LEU A 241 0.20 6.22 17.07
C LEU A 241 1.37 5.40 17.64
N VAL A 242 2.53 6.02 17.82
CA VAL A 242 3.78 5.29 18.14
C VAL A 242 4.19 5.45 19.62
N ASN A 243 3.74 6.49 20.31
CA ASN A 243 3.92 6.76 21.75
C ASN A 243 5.19 6.15 22.38
N GLY A 244 6.37 6.66 21.98
CA GLY A 244 7.69 6.10 22.36
C GLY A 244 8.66 5.88 21.20
N GLY A 245 8.25 6.21 19.98
CA GLY A 245 9.08 6.18 18.78
C GLY A 245 9.25 4.79 18.18
N LEU A 246 9.59 4.74 16.89
CA LEU A 246 9.80 3.48 16.18
C LEU A 246 11.19 2.92 16.53
N LYS A 247 11.26 1.63 16.91
CA LYS A 247 12.54 0.94 17.14
C LYS A 247 13.33 0.91 15.83
N GLN A 248 14.52 1.49 15.85
CA GLN A 248 15.37 1.55 14.68
C GLN A 248 16.17 0.25 14.51
N LYS A 249 16.18 -0.29 13.29
CA LYS A 249 17.12 -1.36 12.94
C LYS A 249 18.51 -0.73 12.69
N ILE A 250 19.53 -1.24 13.36
CA ILE A 250 20.89 -0.65 13.42
C ILE A 250 21.60 -0.67 12.04
N GLU A 251 21.16 -1.53 11.12
CA GLU A 251 21.73 -1.66 9.78
C GLU A 251 20.91 -0.90 8.74
N GLU A 252 21.05 0.43 8.72
CA GLU A 252 20.39 1.31 7.74
C GLU A 252 20.85 1.04 6.29
N HIS A 253 22.05 0.46 6.11
CA HIS A 253 22.70 0.22 4.82
C HIS A 253 22.62 -1.23 4.32
N ASN A 254 21.80 -2.09 4.93
CA ASN A 254 21.62 -3.44 4.41
C ASN A 254 20.48 -3.45 3.37
N PRO A 255 20.76 -3.36 2.04
CA PRO A 255 19.70 -3.36 1.02
C PRO A 255 18.94 -4.68 0.96
N GLN A 256 19.39 -5.72 1.67
CA GLN A 256 18.70 -7.01 1.75
C GLN A 256 17.44 -6.98 2.64
N ASP A 257 17.23 -5.91 3.43
CA ASP A 257 16.02 -5.74 4.24
C ASP A 257 15.21 -4.51 3.80
N ILE A 258 13.90 -4.67 3.67
CA ILE A 258 12.93 -3.63 3.29
C ILE A 258 12.97 -2.36 4.16
N ALA A 259 13.62 -2.40 5.34
CA ALA A 259 13.80 -1.24 6.21
C ALA A 259 14.61 -0.10 5.58
N TYR A 260 15.36 -0.37 4.49
CA TYR A 260 16.14 0.66 3.80
C TYR A 260 15.27 1.81 3.26
N VAL A 261 14.01 1.54 2.91
CA VAL A 261 13.06 2.50 2.29
C VAL A 261 12.81 3.71 3.20
N TYR A 262 12.86 3.50 4.51
CA TYR A 262 12.66 4.51 5.54
C TYR A 262 13.85 4.55 6.52
N SER A 263 15.07 4.26 6.03
CA SER A 263 16.33 4.36 6.80
C SER A 263 16.27 3.70 8.19
N GLY A 264 15.84 2.44 8.24
CA GLY A 264 15.81 1.62 9.45
C GLY A 264 14.41 1.32 10.00
N TYR A 265 13.36 1.91 9.42
CA TYR A 265 11.98 1.48 9.62
C TYR A 265 11.51 0.63 8.43
N ALA A 266 10.89 -0.51 8.71
CA ALA A 266 10.23 -1.29 7.66
C ALA A 266 8.72 -1.12 7.74
N PRO A 267 8.06 -0.78 6.62
CA PRO A 267 6.62 -0.69 6.56
C PRO A 267 5.95 -1.95 7.10
N LEU A 268 5.06 -1.77 8.08
CA LEU A 268 4.36 -2.89 8.69
C LEU A 268 3.59 -3.66 7.62
N SER A 269 2.89 -2.97 6.70
CA SER A 269 2.14 -3.62 5.62
C SER A 269 2.99 -4.55 4.74
N VAL A 270 4.23 -4.14 4.43
CA VAL A 270 5.16 -4.95 3.61
C VAL A 270 5.75 -6.09 4.43
N ARG A 271 6.00 -5.88 5.73
CA ARG A 271 6.47 -6.94 6.63
C ARG A 271 5.41 -8.02 6.84
N LEU A 272 4.14 -7.65 6.98
CA LEU A 272 3.01 -8.59 7.02
C LEU A 272 2.98 -9.43 5.73
N MET A 273 3.12 -8.80 4.58
CA MET A 273 3.20 -9.53 3.31
C MET A 273 4.39 -10.50 3.27
N GLN A 274 5.58 -10.05 3.68
CA GLN A 274 6.78 -10.89 3.72
C GLN A 274 6.52 -12.17 4.55
N TYR A 275 5.82 -12.05 5.67
CA TYR A 275 5.46 -13.21 6.48
C TYR A 275 4.41 -14.12 5.80
N ALA A 276 3.44 -13.55 5.09
CA ALA A 276 2.45 -14.33 4.35
C ALA A 276 3.07 -15.14 3.19
N THR A 277 4.13 -14.62 2.57
CA THR A 277 4.80 -15.25 1.41
C THR A 277 5.98 -16.14 1.81
N THR A 278 6.52 -16.01 3.03
CA THR A 278 7.65 -16.82 3.49
C THR A 278 7.31 -18.33 3.42
N LYS A 279 8.05 -19.07 2.60
CA LYS A 279 7.92 -20.53 2.48
C LYS A 279 8.66 -21.19 3.65
N SER A 280 7.93 -21.91 4.49
CA SER A 280 8.52 -22.72 5.56
C SER A 280 8.59 -24.18 5.09
N GLY A 281 9.71 -24.59 4.49
CA GLY A 281 9.94 -25.95 3.98
C GLY A 281 9.64 -26.14 2.49
N SER A 282 9.67 -27.40 2.03
CA SER A 282 9.56 -27.83 0.63
C SER A 282 8.16 -27.75 0.01
N SER A 283 7.20 -27.08 0.65
CA SER A 283 5.85 -26.89 0.09
C SER A 283 5.81 -25.71 -0.88
N SER A 284 5.27 -25.94 -2.08
CA SER A 284 5.09 -24.91 -3.12
C SER A 284 4.11 -23.80 -2.73
N THR A 285 3.19 -24.07 -1.79
CA THR A 285 2.23 -23.10 -1.26
C THR A 285 2.79 -22.42 -0.01
N GLY A 286 2.86 -21.09 0.01
CA GLY A 286 3.37 -20.31 1.15
C GLY A 286 2.71 -20.65 2.49
N ASN A 287 3.39 -20.39 3.62
CA ASN A 287 2.93 -20.82 4.94
C ASN A 287 1.66 -20.06 5.41
N GLY A 288 1.29 -18.98 4.72
CA GLY A 288 0.24 -18.06 5.13
C GLY A 288 0.58 -17.42 6.48
N TRP A 289 -0.40 -17.33 7.38
CA TRP A 289 -0.18 -16.71 8.69
C TRP A 289 0.38 -17.65 9.77
N LYS A 290 0.67 -18.92 9.42
CA LYS A 290 1.10 -19.94 10.39
C LYS A 290 2.44 -19.58 11.03
N GLY A 291 2.50 -19.65 12.36
CA GLY A 291 3.71 -19.36 13.13
C GLY A 291 3.89 -17.89 13.50
N TYR A 292 3.00 -17.02 13.04
CA TYR A 292 3.00 -15.60 13.37
C TYR A 292 1.64 -15.14 13.93
N GLU A 293 0.76 -16.06 14.36
CA GLU A 293 -0.62 -15.74 14.77
C GLU A 293 -0.67 -14.71 15.92
N GLU A 294 0.22 -14.82 16.90
CA GLU A 294 0.27 -13.89 18.04
C GLU A 294 0.60 -12.46 17.61
N MET A 295 1.52 -12.28 16.66
CA MET A 295 1.84 -10.97 16.10
C MET A 295 0.63 -10.35 15.40
N PHE A 296 -0.14 -11.15 14.67
CA PHE A 296 -1.35 -10.65 13.99
C PHE A 296 -2.49 -10.33 14.95
N ARG A 297 -2.56 -10.96 16.13
CA ARG A 297 -3.58 -10.60 17.15
C ARG A 297 -3.39 -9.18 17.68
N CYS A 298 -2.15 -8.69 17.71
CA CYS A 298 -1.84 -7.32 18.14
C CYS A 298 -2.19 -6.26 17.08
N CYS A 299 -2.31 -6.66 15.81
CA CYS A 299 -2.68 -5.76 14.73
C CYS A 299 -4.21 -5.62 14.64
N PRO A 300 -4.75 -4.43 14.34
CA PRO A 300 -6.19 -4.20 14.31
C PRO A 300 -6.89 -4.99 13.20
N GLY A 301 -8.20 -5.18 13.38
CA GLY A 301 -9.10 -5.83 12.43
C GLY A 301 -8.93 -7.36 12.31
N LYS A 302 -9.84 -7.97 11.55
CA LYS A 302 -9.90 -9.44 11.38
C LYS A 302 -8.69 -10.01 10.61
N THR A 303 -8.20 -11.16 11.05
CA THR A 303 -7.22 -11.97 10.31
C THR A 303 -7.96 -13.13 9.64
N PHE A 304 -7.69 -13.42 8.37
CA PHE A 304 -8.26 -14.58 7.68
C PHE A 304 -7.26 -15.23 6.74
N ASP A 305 -7.47 -16.53 6.54
CA ASP A 305 -6.64 -17.39 5.72
C ASP A 305 -7.51 -18.54 5.18
N GLU A 306 -8.06 -18.34 3.99
CA GLU A 306 -9.11 -19.17 3.41
C GLU A 306 -8.62 -19.87 2.15
N VAL A 307 -8.46 -21.19 2.23
CA VAL A 307 -8.18 -22.03 1.06
C VAL A 307 -9.47 -22.28 0.29
N GLN A 308 -9.46 -22.02 -1.02
CA GLN A 308 -10.61 -22.28 -1.88
C GLN A 308 -10.58 -23.75 -2.34
N ARG A 309 -11.76 -24.39 -2.38
CA ARG A 309 -11.90 -25.78 -2.83
C ARG A 309 -12.37 -25.83 -4.28
N LYS A 310 -11.94 -26.87 -4.99
CA LYS A 310 -12.32 -27.11 -6.38
C LYS A 310 -13.76 -27.62 -6.40
N GLU A 311 -14.62 -26.97 -7.17
CA GLU A 311 -15.95 -27.50 -7.49
C GLU A 311 -15.82 -28.44 -8.71
N GLU A 312 -16.45 -29.62 -8.63
CA GLU A 312 -16.44 -30.59 -9.73
C GLU A 312 -17.25 -30.04 -10.91
N GLY A 313 -16.69 -30.14 -12.14
CA GLY A 313 -17.33 -29.61 -13.36
C GLY A 313 -17.03 -28.15 -13.70
N ALA A 314 -16.18 -27.48 -12.92
CA ALA A 314 -15.89 -26.06 -13.11
C ALA A 314 -15.13 -25.74 -14.42
N TYR A 315 -15.53 -24.65 -15.08
CA TYR A 315 -14.93 -24.11 -16.28
C TYR A 315 -13.47 -23.67 -16.03
N VAL A 316 -12.58 -24.05 -16.94
CA VAL A 316 -11.17 -23.62 -16.96
C VAL A 316 -11.02 -22.52 -18.00
N PRO A 317 -10.73 -21.27 -17.61
CA PRO A 317 -10.50 -20.19 -18.55
C PRO A 317 -9.32 -20.51 -19.48
N LYS A 318 -9.54 -20.39 -20.80
CA LYS A 318 -8.47 -20.46 -21.80
C LYS A 318 -7.83 -19.07 -21.94
N SER A 319 -6.79 -18.77 -21.16
CA SER A 319 -6.14 -17.46 -21.25
C SER A 319 -5.16 -17.40 -22.43
N ASN A 320 -5.53 -16.68 -23.50
CA ASN A 320 -4.63 -16.24 -24.58
C ASN A 320 -3.98 -14.89 -24.23
N PHE A 321 -3.44 -14.74 -23.01
CA PHE A 321 -2.64 -13.56 -22.69
C PHE A 321 -1.20 -13.85 -23.10
N TYR A 322 -0.59 -12.93 -23.85
CA TYR A 322 0.84 -12.94 -24.09
C TYR A 322 1.51 -12.98 -22.72
N ARG A 323 2.10 -14.13 -22.41
CA ARG A 323 2.98 -14.37 -21.28
C ARG A 323 3.97 -13.22 -21.26
N ILE A 324 3.76 -12.22 -20.39
CA ILE A 324 4.69 -11.10 -20.26
C ILE A 324 5.92 -11.68 -19.56
N ARG A 325 6.82 -12.18 -20.41
CA ARG A 325 8.20 -12.62 -20.20
C ARG A 325 8.44 -13.92 -19.41
N ASN A 326 9.64 -14.43 -19.69
CA ASN A 326 10.11 -15.80 -19.52
C ASN A 326 10.53 -16.10 -18.08
N ALA A 327 9.89 -17.09 -17.47
CA ALA A 327 10.54 -18.02 -16.56
C ALA A 327 9.64 -19.26 -16.45
N GLN A 328 10.22 -20.45 -16.62
CA GLN A 328 9.64 -21.66 -16.03
C GLN A 328 9.74 -21.44 -14.51
N ASP A 329 8.59 -21.43 -13.82
CA ASP A 329 8.41 -21.42 -12.34
C ASP A 329 7.95 -20.13 -11.62
N ASP A 330 7.67 -19.00 -12.30
CA ASP A 330 7.19 -17.80 -11.60
C ASP A 330 5.65 -17.74 -11.50
N SER A 331 5.12 -17.94 -10.29
CA SER A 331 3.70 -17.82 -9.94
C SER A 331 3.34 -16.36 -9.58
N ILE A 332 2.14 -15.89 -9.95
CA ILE A 332 1.77 -14.47 -9.81
C ILE A 332 1.10 -14.21 -8.45
N ILE A 333 1.82 -13.56 -7.52
CA ILE A 333 1.26 -13.11 -6.22
C ILE A 333 0.46 -11.83 -6.42
N PHE A 334 -0.86 -11.89 -6.18
CA PHE A 334 -1.70 -10.68 -6.14
C PHE A 334 -1.70 -10.11 -4.73
N SER A 335 -1.03 -8.98 -4.54
CA SER A 335 -1.26 -8.17 -3.36
C SER A 335 -2.24 -7.04 -3.64
N PHE A 336 -3.25 -6.94 -2.79
CA PHE A 336 -4.17 -5.83 -2.77
C PHE A 336 -4.03 -5.05 -1.46
N SER A 337 -3.60 -3.79 -1.56
CA SER A 337 -3.69 -2.85 -0.45
C SER A 337 -4.86 -1.91 -0.68
N LEU A 338 -5.80 -1.95 0.28
CA LEU A 338 -6.86 -0.96 0.35
C LEU A 338 -6.19 0.40 0.62
N PHE A 339 -6.44 1.40 -0.22
CA PHE A 339 -6.03 2.82 -0.05
C PHE A 339 -4.53 3.12 -0.14
N GLY A 340 -3.97 2.90 -1.33
CA GLY A 340 -2.78 3.60 -1.84
C GLY A 340 -1.52 3.41 -1.02
N GLY A 341 -0.56 2.62 -1.50
CA GLY A 341 0.80 2.67 -0.95
C GLY A 341 1.37 4.08 -1.12
N SER A 342 2.08 4.59 -0.11
CA SER A 342 3.26 5.41 -0.38
C SER A 342 4.05 4.76 -1.53
N ARG A 343 4.66 5.48 -2.48
CA ARG A 343 5.43 4.82 -3.55
C ARG A 343 6.58 3.95 -3.01
N GLY A 344 7.09 4.23 -1.80
CA GLY A 344 7.96 3.32 -1.03
C GLY A 344 7.30 2.01 -0.53
N THR A 345 6.00 1.86 -0.74
CA THR A 345 5.16 0.67 -0.47
C THR A 345 4.23 0.38 -1.66
N ALA A 346 4.57 0.85 -2.86
CA ALA A 346 3.84 0.47 -4.06
C ALA A 346 4.13 -1.01 -4.34
N PHE A 347 3.06 -1.79 -4.40
CA PHE A 347 3.09 -3.22 -4.58
C PHE A 347 3.35 -3.58 -6.04
N GLY A 348 4.32 -4.45 -6.25
CA GLY A 348 4.57 -5.16 -7.50
C GLY A 348 4.07 -6.62 -7.43
N PHE A 349 3.92 -7.26 -8.58
CA PHE A 349 3.92 -8.72 -8.67
C PHE A 349 5.28 -9.21 -8.15
N GLY A 350 5.33 -9.74 -6.94
CA GLY A 350 6.58 -10.26 -6.38
C GLY A 350 7.01 -11.54 -7.10
N GLN A 351 8.32 -11.67 -7.34
CA GLN A 351 8.99 -12.97 -7.43
C GLN A 351 9.06 -13.66 -6.06
#